data_AF-A0A7V5H426-F1
#
_entry.id   AF-A0A7V5H426-F1
#
_cell.length_a   1.000
_cell.length_b   1.000
_cell.length_c   1.000
_cell.angle_alpha   90.00
_cell.angle_beta   90.00
_cell.angle_gamma   90.00
#
_symmetry.space_group_name_H-M   'P 1'
#
loop_
_entity.id
_entity.type
_entity.pdbx_description
1 polymer ?
#
loop_
_entity_poly.entity_id
_entity_poly.type
_entity_poly.pdbx_seq_one_letter_code
_entity_poly.pdbx_strand_id
1 'polypeptide(L)'
;MKISTPQSLKDIIFGKNKNPLDPEAFHKLSLIAFLAWVGLGSDGISSSCYGPSEIMYVLGQHTSLSIFVGVATVLTIFIISASYTQIIKLFPTGGGGYLVASKLLSPTIGMVSGSALLIDYVLTISVSIASGTDAIFSFLPAQYQSYKVSFSILILLMLTILNIRGVKESVITLLPIFLSFLITH
;
A
#
# COMPACT_ATOMS: atom_id res chain seq x y z
N MET A 1 -20.91 -34.87 -15.42
CA MET A 1 -21.35 -34.62 -14.03
C MET A 1 -20.09 -34.32 -13.21
N LYS A 2 -19.74 -33.04 -13.00
CA LYS A 2 -18.52 -32.65 -12.26
C LYS A 2 -18.82 -32.79 -10.77
N ILE A 3 -18.22 -33.80 -10.14
CA ILE A 3 -18.34 -34.05 -8.70
C ILE A 3 -17.65 -32.88 -7.99
N SER A 4 -18.44 -32.08 -7.28
CA SER A 4 -17.99 -31.00 -6.41
C SER A 4 -17.16 -31.61 -5.28
N THR A 5 -15.83 -31.51 -5.38
CA THR A 5 -14.94 -31.79 -4.26
C THR A 5 -15.24 -30.79 -3.14
N PRO A 6 -15.43 -31.23 -1.89
CA PRO A 6 -15.63 -30.32 -0.77
C PRO A 6 -14.41 -29.38 -0.72
N GLN A 7 -14.65 -28.07 -0.77
CA GLN A 7 -13.59 -27.07 -0.68
C GLN A 7 -12.86 -27.30 0.64
N SER A 8 -11.56 -27.62 0.57
CA SER A 8 -10.77 -27.76 1.78
C SER A 8 -10.64 -26.39 2.44
N LEU A 9 -10.60 -26.33 3.78
CA LEU A 9 -10.25 -25.10 4.51
C LEU A 9 -8.96 -24.46 3.98
N LYS A 10 -8.05 -25.28 3.44
CA LYS A 10 -6.87 -24.83 2.70
C LYS A 10 -7.20 -24.04 1.43
N ASP A 11 -8.16 -24.48 0.63
CA ASP A 11 -8.52 -23.81 -0.63
C ASP A 11 -9.22 -22.47 -0.39
N ILE A 12 -9.92 -22.35 0.75
CA ILE A 12 -10.49 -21.07 1.20
C ILE A 12 -9.37 -20.13 1.64
N ILE A 13 -8.38 -20.58 2.40
CA ILE A 13 -7.34 -19.69 2.95
C ILE A 13 -6.27 -19.35 1.90
N PHE A 14 -5.76 -20.34 1.16
CA PHE A 14 -4.63 -20.18 0.23
C PHE A 14 -5.05 -19.96 -1.22
N GLY A 15 -6.34 -20.13 -1.54
CA GLY A 15 -6.81 -20.13 -2.91
C GLY A 15 -6.48 -21.44 -3.64
N LYS A 16 -7.05 -21.62 -4.83
CA LYS A 16 -6.77 -22.79 -5.67
C LYS A 16 -5.34 -22.73 -6.21
N ASN A 17 -4.68 -23.88 -6.30
CA ASN A 17 -3.36 -24.01 -6.92
C ASN A 17 -3.37 -23.38 -8.32
N LYS A 18 -2.63 -22.28 -8.50
CA LYS A 18 -2.45 -21.64 -9.81
C LYS A 18 -1.27 -22.31 -10.51
N ASN A 19 -1.50 -22.77 -11.73
CA ASN A 19 -0.48 -23.42 -12.54
C ASN A 19 0.40 -22.31 -13.17
N PRO A 20 1.71 -22.23 -12.89
CA PRO A 20 2.58 -21.15 -13.37
C PRO A 20 2.87 -21.19 -14.88
N LEU A 21 2.36 -22.20 -15.60
CA LEU A 21 2.59 -22.45 -17.03
C LEU A 21 1.38 -22.13 -17.92
N ASP A 22 0.38 -21.40 -17.42
CA ASP A 22 -0.84 -21.10 -18.17
C ASP A 22 -0.60 -20.01 -19.24
N PRO A 23 -0.76 -20.28 -20.55
CA PRO A 23 -0.40 -19.36 -21.64
C PRO A 23 -1.25 -18.07 -21.70
N GLU A 24 -2.41 -18.02 -21.04
CA GLU A 24 -3.29 -16.83 -21.00
C GLU A 24 -2.73 -15.65 -20.20
N ALA A 25 -1.62 -15.80 -19.48
CA ALA A 25 -1.01 -14.75 -18.68
C ALA A 25 -0.51 -13.55 -19.52
N PHE A 26 -0.18 -13.76 -20.81
CA PHE A 26 0.55 -12.81 -21.63
C PHE A 26 -0.33 -11.78 -22.38
N HIS A 27 -1.65 -11.95 -22.45
CA HIS A 27 -2.52 -11.05 -23.22
C HIS A 27 -3.01 -9.80 -22.43
N LYS A 28 -2.48 -9.56 -21.22
CA LYS A 28 -3.03 -8.59 -20.25
C LYS A 28 -2.08 -7.46 -19.84
N LEU A 29 -1.16 -7.01 -20.70
CA LEU A 29 -0.23 -5.92 -20.35
C LEU A 29 -0.95 -4.63 -19.91
N SER A 30 -2.01 -4.22 -20.61
CA SER A 30 -2.82 -3.04 -20.23
C SER A 30 -3.50 -3.22 -18.87
N LEU A 31 -4.07 -4.41 -18.61
CA LEU A 31 -4.72 -4.72 -17.34
C LEU A 31 -3.70 -4.78 -16.20
N ILE A 32 -2.49 -5.26 -16.46
CA ILE A 32 -1.39 -5.31 -15.49
C ILE A 32 -0.94 -3.90 -15.12
N ALA A 33 -0.78 -2.99 -16.09
CA ALA A 33 -0.41 -1.61 -15.82
C ALA A 33 -1.48 -0.86 -15.00
N PHE A 34 -2.77 -1.03 -15.34
CA PHE A 34 -3.87 -0.44 -14.58
C PHE A 34 -3.96 -1.01 -13.16
N LEU A 35 -3.87 -2.33 -12.99
CA LEU A 35 -3.87 -2.96 -11.67
C LEU A 35 -2.63 -2.58 -10.85
N ALA A 36 -1.47 -2.42 -11.49
CA ALA A 36 -0.26 -1.93 -10.83
C ALA A 36 -0.43 -0.48 -10.38
N TRP A 37 -1.05 0.38 -11.18
CA TRP A 37 -1.38 1.75 -10.78
C TRP A 37 -2.35 1.80 -9.62
N VAL A 38 -3.38 0.94 -9.60
CA VAL A 38 -4.31 0.85 -8.47
C VAL A 38 -3.59 0.38 -7.20
N GLY A 39 -2.76 -0.66 -7.30
CA GLY A 39 -1.99 -1.16 -6.16
C GLY A 39 -0.99 -0.14 -5.63
N LEU A 40 -0.12 0.40 -6.49
CA LEU A 40 0.94 1.34 -6.10
C LEU A 40 0.41 2.74 -5.80
N GLY A 41 -0.60 3.19 -6.53
CA GLY A 41 -1.22 4.50 -6.34
C GLY A 41 -2.04 4.61 -5.05
N SER A 42 -2.52 3.48 -4.52
CA SER A 42 -3.26 3.45 -3.25
C SER A 42 -2.44 3.94 -2.06
N ASP A 43 -1.12 3.74 -2.08
CA ASP A 43 -0.21 4.15 -1.00
C ASP A 43 -0.12 5.68 -0.85
N GLY A 44 0.05 6.37 -1.99
CA GLY A 44 0.05 7.84 -2.02
C GLY A 44 -1.29 8.44 -1.63
N ILE A 45 -2.40 7.82 -2.06
CA ILE A 45 -3.75 8.24 -1.66
C ILE A 45 -3.95 8.05 -0.15
N SER A 46 -3.59 6.88 0.39
CA SER A 46 -3.68 6.61 1.83
C SER A 46 -2.93 7.66 2.63
N SER A 47 -1.71 8.03 2.21
CA SER A 47 -0.89 9.05 2.87
C SER A 47 -1.56 10.43 2.90
N SER A 48 -2.30 10.79 1.85
CA SER A 48 -3.03 12.06 1.80
C SER A 48 -4.22 12.12 2.77
N CYS A 49 -4.74 10.98 3.21
CA CYS A 49 -5.88 10.91 4.13
C CYS A 49 -5.49 11.11 5.60
N TYR A 50 -4.29 10.67 6.02
CA TYR A 50 -3.82 10.81 7.40
C TYR A 50 -2.73 11.90 7.59
N GLY A 51 -1.95 12.19 6.55
CA GLY A 51 -0.82 13.12 6.62
C GLY A 51 -1.22 14.54 7.06
N PRO A 52 -2.21 15.18 6.41
CA PRO A 52 -2.61 16.55 6.76
C PRO A 52 -3.11 16.68 8.20
N SER A 53 -3.91 15.74 8.70
CA SER A 53 -4.42 15.79 10.07
C SER A 53 -3.29 15.61 11.09
N GLU A 54 -2.34 14.71 10.84
CA GLU A 54 -1.18 14.51 11.73
C GLU A 54 -0.25 15.73 11.72
N ILE A 55 -0.01 16.34 10.57
CA ILE A 55 0.76 17.59 10.48
C ILE A 55 0.10 18.67 11.35
N MET A 56 -1.22 18.86 11.25
CA MET A 56 -1.93 19.85 12.06
C MET A 56 -1.88 19.52 13.56
N TYR A 57 -1.99 18.24 13.91
CA TYR A 57 -1.86 17.79 15.29
C TYR A 57 -0.49 18.14 15.87
N VAL A 58 0.59 17.88 15.14
CA VAL A 58 1.97 18.20 15.54
C VAL A 58 2.22 19.70 15.59
N LEU A 59 1.67 20.47 14.66
CA LEU A 59 1.82 21.93 14.64
C LEU A 59 1.14 22.61 15.85
N GLY A 60 0.07 22.01 16.38
CA GLY A 60 -0.65 22.53 17.54
C GLY A 60 -1.12 23.97 17.33
N GLN A 61 -0.61 24.90 18.14
CA GLN A 61 -0.96 26.33 18.05
C GLN A 61 -0.27 27.07 16.89
N HIS A 62 0.73 26.46 16.26
CA HIS A 62 1.53 27.08 15.19
C HIS A 62 0.95 26.79 13.80
N THR A 63 -0.38 26.81 13.65
CA THR A 63 -1.06 26.50 12.37
C THR A 63 -0.64 27.40 11.22
N SER A 64 -0.16 28.62 11.48
CA SER A 64 0.42 29.51 10.47
C SER A 64 1.62 28.90 9.72
N LEU A 65 2.31 27.91 10.30
CA LEU A 65 3.41 27.19 9.65
C LEU A 65 2.93 26.14 8.63
N SER A 66 1.66 25.77 8.64
CA SER A 66 1.11 24.69 7.80
C SER A 66 1.28 24.97 6.31
N ILE A 67 1.19 26.23 5.89
CA ILE A 67 1.41 26.62 4.49
C ILE A 67 2.86 26.34 4.04
N PHE A 68 3.83 26.60 4.91
CA PHE A 68 5.24 26.34 4.62
C PHE A 68 5.51 24.83 4.54
N VAL A 69 4.94 24.05 5.45
CA VAL A 69 5.02 22.58 5.43
C VAL A 69 4.36 22.03 4.16
N GLY A 70 3.19 22.55 3.78
CA GLY A 70 2.50 22.15 2.55
C GLY A 70 3.34 22.43 1.30
N VAL A 71 3.90 23.63 1.17
CA VAL A 71 4.79 24.00 0.05
C VAL A 71 6.04 23.11 0.03
N ALA A 72 6.68 22.88 1.18
CA ALA A 72 7.84 22.00 1.29
C ALA A 72 7.51 20.55 0.89
N THR A 73 6.32 20.07 1.25
CA THR A 73 5.83 18.73 0.87
C THR A 73 5.68 18.61 -0.64
N VAL A 74 5.01 19.57 -1.28
CA VAL A 74 4.82 19.60 -2.74
C VAL A 74 6.17 19.64 -3.47
N LEU A 75 7.10 20.49 -3.01
CA LEU A 75 8.45 20.55 -3.56
C LEU A 75 9.19 19.21 -3.43
N THR A 76 9.09 18.58 -2.26
CA THR A 76 9.73 17.29 -2.00
C THR A 76 9.19 16.20 -2.92
N ILE A 77 7.86 16.15 -3.12
CA ILE A 77 7.22 15.22 -4.07
C ILE A 77 7.78 15.43 -5.48
N PHE A 78 7.90 16.68 -5.92
CA PHE A 78 8.43 16.98 -7.25
C PHE A 78 9.89 16.54 -7.42
N ILE A 79 10.74 16.86 -6.45
CA ILE A 79 12.16 16.48 -6.45
C ILE A 79 12.31 14.96 -6.46
N ILE A 80 11.59 14.26 -5.58
CA ILE A 80 11.64 12.80 -5.47
C ILE A 80 11.11 12.15 -6.76
N SER A 81 10.02 12.64 -7.33
CA SER A 81 9.46 12.14 -8.59
C SER A 81 10.43 12.30 -9.78
N ALA A 82 11.10 13.45 -9.87
CA ALA A 82 12.12 13.69 -10.88
C ALA A 82 13.32 12.74 -10.70
N SER A 83 13.77 12.53 -9.45
CA SER A 83 14.86 11.59 -9.13
C SER A 83 14.49 10.15 -9.48
N TYR A 84 13.28 9.68 -9.11
CA TYR A 84 12.81 8.35 -9.48
C TYR A 84 12.73 8.15 -10.99
N THR A 85 12.32 9.17 -11.74
CA THR A 85 12.30 9.11 -13.21
C THR A 85 13.70 8.84 -13.79
N GLN A 86 14.74 9.43 -13.22
CA GLN A 86 16.13 9.16 -13.62
C GLN A 86 16.56 7.73 -13.26
N ILE A 87 16.23 7.28 -12.05
CA ILE A 87 16.55 5.93 -11.57
C ILE A 87 15.88 4.86 -12.43
N ILE A 88 14.59 5.03 -12.77
CA ILE A 88 13.83 4.07 -13.60
C ILE A 88 14.44 3.94 -14.99
N LYS A 89 14.95 5.04 -15.57
CA LYS A 89 15.65 5.00 -16.87
C LYS A 89 16.97 4.23 -16.80
N LEU A 90 17.69 4.36 -15.69
CA LEU A 90 18.99 3.70 -15.49
C LEU A 90 18.83 2.21 -15.12
N PHE A 91 17.76 1.85 -14.42
CA PHE A 91 17.46 0.50 -13.96
C PHE A 91 16.08 0.02 -14.48
N PRO A 92 15.93 -0.24 -15.79
CA PRO A 92 14.65 -0.59 -16.40
C PRO A 92 14.13 -1.97 -15.96
N THR A 93 15.00 -2.84 -15.47
CA THR A 93 14.63 -4.15 -14.91
C THR A 93 14.10 -4.05 -13.47
N GLY A 94 14.07 -2.86 -12.88
CA GLY A 94 13.65 -2.64 -11.49
C GLY A 94 14.73 -3.01 -10.47
N GLY A 95 14.32 -3.24 -9.21
CA GLY A 95 15.20 -3.69 -8.12
C GLY A 95 15.14 -2.85 -6.83
N GLY A 96 14.39 -1.75 -6.82
CA GLY A 96 14.14 -0.94 -5.63
C GLY A 96 15.38 -0.26 -5.04
N GLY A 97 15.20 0.40 -3.89
CA GLY A 97 16.27 1.17 -3.23
C GLY A 97 17.50 0.33 -2.89
N TYR A 98 17.32 -0.93 -2.49
CA TYR A 98 18.42 -1.86 -2.19
C TYR A 98 19.37 -2.07 -3.38
N LEU A 99 18.83 -2.44 -4.56
CA LEU A 99 19.67 -2.72 -5.73
C LEU A 99 20.36 -1.45 -6.22
N VAL A 100 19.63 -0.34 -6.27
CA VAL A 100 20.13 0.95 -6.75
C VAL A 100 21.27 1.45 -5.85
N ALA A 101 21.07 1.46 -4.52
CA ALA A 101 22.10 1.88 -3.57
C ALA A 101 23.31 0.94 -3.56
N SER A 102 23.09 -0.38 -3.70
CA SER A 102 24.17 -1.37 -3.79
C SER A 102 25.06 -1.14 -5.02
N LYS A 103 24.46 -0.79 -6.16
CA LYS A 103 25.17 -0.62 -7.43
C LYS A 103 25.82 0.74 -7.58
N LEU A 104 25.21 1.80 -7.05
CA LEU A 104 25.70 3.18 -7.21
C LEU A 104 26.64 3.64 -6.08
N LEU A 105 26.50 3.11 -4.86
CA LEU A 105 27.25 3.58 -3.69
C LEU A 105 28.15 2.49 -3.11
N SER A 106 27.55 1.45 -2.53
CA SER A 106 28.25 0.32 -1.92
C SER A 106 27.25 -0.76 -1.50
N PRO A 107 27.62 -2.06 -1.51
CA PRO A 107 26.79 -3.12 -0.95
C PRO A 107 26.34 -2.86 0.49
N THR A 108 27.18 -2.25 1.33
CA THR A 108 26.82 -1.94 2.73
C THR A 108 25.71 -0.90 2.83
N ILE A 109 25.79 0.16 2.03
CA ILE A 109 24.74 1.20 1.96
C ILE A 109 23.46 0.62 1.35
N GLY A 110 23.62 -0.29 0.38
CA GLY A 110 22.54 -1.13 -0.13
C GLY A 110 21.77 -1.85 0.98
N MET A 111 22.48 -2.59 1.85
CA MET A 111 21.86 -3.28 2.98
C MET A 111 21.11 -2.34 3.94
N VAL A 112 21.66 -1.16 4.21
CA VAL A 112 20.98 -0.14 5.02
C VAL A 112 19.68 0.31 4.35
N SER A 113 19.70 0.59 3.04
CA SER A 113 18.50 0.93 2.27
C SER A 113 17.46 -0.20 2.30
N GLY A 114 17.89 -1.45 2.12
CA GLY A 114 16.99 -2.61 2.21
C GLY A 114 16.36 -2.77 3.60
N SER A 115 17.14 -2.55 4.65
CA SER A 115 16.65 -2.60 6.04
C SER A 115 15.64 -1.48 6.32
N ALA A 116 15.93 -0.27 5.84
CA ALA A 116 15.02 0.86 5.96
C ALA A 116 13.69 0.60 5.22
N LEU A 117 13.73 -0.02 4.03
CA LEU A 117 12.53 -0.39 3.28
C LEU A 117 11.67 -1.43 4.00
N LEU A 118 12.27 -2.39 4.72
CA LEU A 118 11.50 -3.35 5.51
C LEU A 118 10.77 -2.66 6.67
N ILE A 119 11.44 -1.73 7.34
CA ILE A 119 10.84 -0.93 8.42
C ILE A 119 9.71 -0.05 7.86
N ASP A 120 9.95 0.59 6.72
CA ASP A 120 8.97 1.40 6.00
C ASP A 120 7.71 0.58 5.69
N TYR A 121 7.84 -0.63 5.15
CA TYR A 121 6.68 -1.49 4.89
C TYR A 121 5.87 -1.84 6.15
N VAL A 122 6.54 -2.15 7.26
CA VAL A 122 5.85 -2.45 8.52
C VAL A 122 5.14 -1.20 9.05
N LEU A 123 5.79 -0.04 8.98
CA LEU A 123 5.23 1.22 9.44
C LEU A 123 4.04 1.66 8.59
N THR A 124 4.16 1.62 7.26
CA THR A 124 3.10 1.99 6.34
C THR A 124 1.84 1.15 6.56
N ILE A 125 1.98 -0.18 6.65
CA ILE A 125 0.83 -1.06 6.94
C ILE A 125 0.20 -0.70 8.29
N SER A 126 1.01 -0.45 9.31
CA SER A 126 0.54 -0.13 10.66
C SER A 126 -0.22 1.20 10.69
N VAL A 127 0.34 2.26 10.09
CA VAL A 127 -0.26 3.60 10.06
C VAL A 127 -1.51 3.63 9.19
N SER A 128 -1.52 2.97 8.03
CA SER A 128 -2.70 2.88 7.16
C SER A 128 -3.87 2.17 7.84
N ILE A 129 -3.62 1.07 8.56
CA ILE A 129 -4.69 0.36 9.28
C ILE A 129 -5.18 1.16 10.49
N ALA A 130 -4.28 1.79 11.23
CA ALA A 130 -4.63 2.63 12.38
C ALA A 130 -5.51 3.82 11.94
N SER A 131 -5.03 4.61 10.97
CA SER A 131 -5.76 5.76 10.43
C SER A 131 -7.09 5.37 9.77
N GLY A 132 -7.12 4.25 9.01
CA GLY A 132 -8.35 3.73 8.45
C GLY A 132 -9.36 3.29 9.51
N THR A 133 -8.88 2.68 10.60
CA THR A 133 -9.73 2.32 11.73
C THR A 133 -10.25 3.57 12.45
N ASP A 134 -9.40 4.57 12.66
CA ASP A 134 -9.80 5.84 13.27
C ASP A 134 -10.89 6.54 12.45
N ALA A 135 -10.75 6.56 11.13
CA ALA A 135 -11.76 7.11 10.23
C ALA A 135 -13.11 6.39 10.37
N ILE A 136 -13.13 5.05 10.42
CA ILE A 136 -14.37 4.27 10.61
C ILE A 136 -14.98 4.53 12.00
N PHE A 137 -14.16 4.51 13.04
CA PHE A 137 -14.61 4.67 14.43
C PHE A 137 -15.00 6.11 14.75
N SER A 138 -14.64 7.09 13.93
CA SER A 138 -15.12 8.47 14.06
C SER A 138 -16.64 8.61 13.90
N PHE A 139 -17.27 7.68 13.16
CA PHE A 139 -18.73 7.63 12.99
C PHE A 139 -19.45 6.86 14.10
N LEU A 140 -18.72 6.17 14.98
CA LEU A 140 -19.29 5.30 16.01
C LEU A 140 -19.37 5.99 17.39
N PRO A 141 -20.37 5.65 18.23
CA PRO A 141 -20.46 6.15 19.60
C PRO A 141 -19.23 5.81 20.45
N ALA A 142 -18.93 6.66 21.44
CA ALA A 142 -17.75 6.55 22.32
C ALA A 142 -17.62 5.17 23.03
N GLN A 143 -18.74 4.50 23.28
CA GLN A 143 -18.78 3.17 23.92
C GLN A 143 -18.04 2.10 23.11
N TYR A 144 -18.01 2.22 21.78
CA TYR A 144 -17.37 1.25 20.89
C TYR A 144 -15.87 1.50 20.72
N GLN A 145 -15.32 2.64 21.17
CA GLN A 145 -13.91 2.99 20.98
C GLN A 145 -12.94 1.98 21.62
N SER A 146 -13.38 1.25 22.65
CA SER A 146 -12.60 0.17 23.29
C SER A 146 -12.28 -0.99 22.35
N TYR A 147 -13.07 -1.21 21.30
CA TYR A 147 -12.86 -2.29 20.32
C TYR A 147 -11.92 -1.90 19.17
N LYS A 148 -11.44 -0.65 19.13
CA LYS A 148 -10.62 -0.10 18.04
C LYS A 148 -9.42 -0.99 17.70
N VAL A 149 -8.61 -1.33 18.69
CA VAL A 149 -7.41 -2.16 18.51
C VAL A 149 -7.77 -3.56 18.01
N SER A 150 -8.82 -4.17 18.56
CA SER A 150 -9.27 -5.50 18.13
C SER A 150 -9.74 -5.50 16.68
N PHE A 151 -10.43 -4.44 16.26
CA PHE A 151 -10.88 -4.25 14.89
C PHE A 151 -9.71 -4.01 13.93
N SER A 152 -8.71 -3.22 14.31
CA SER A 152 -7.49 -3.03 13.50
C SER A 152 -6.75 -4.36 13.28
N ILE A 153 -6.62 -5.19 14.32
CA ILE A 153 -6.01 -6.52 14.22
C ILE A 153 -6.83 -7.43 13.29
N LEU A 154 -8.16 -7.38 13.39
CA LEU A 154 -9.05 -8.13 12.50
C LEU A 154 -8.85 -7.75 11.03
N ILE A 155 -8.79 -6.44 10.72
CA ILE A 155 -8.50 -5.95 9.37
C ILE A 155 -7.13 -6.42 8.88
N LEU A 156 -6.09 -6.31 9.73
CA LEU A 156 -4.74 -6.77 9.39
C LEU A 156 -4.73 -8.25 9.01
N LEU A 157 -5.40 -9.11 9.79
CA LEU A 157 -5.51 -10.54 9.51
C LEU A 157 -6.29 -10.80 8.22
N MET A 158 -7.39 -10.09 7.99
CA MET A 158 -8.17 -10.21 6.76
C MET A 158 -7.34 -9.84 5.53
N LEU A 159 -6.64 -8.70 5.57
CA LEU A 159 -5.75 -8.27 4.49
C LEU A 159 -4.59 -9.24 4.29
N THR A 160 -4.06 -9.82 5.37
CA THR A 160 -3.00 -10.83 5.29
C THR A 160 -3.50 -12.08 4.56
N ILE A 161 -4.67 -12.60 4.92
CA ILE A 161 -5.29 -13.75 4.25
C ILE A 161 -5.57 -13.44 2.77
N LEU A 162 -6.07 -12.24 2.47
CA LEU A 162 -6.31 -11.80 1.10
C LEU A 162 -5.01 -11.78 0.28
N ASN A 163 -3.94 -11.20 0.82
CA ASN A 163 -2.63 -11.12 0.16
C ASN A 163 -2.00 -12.50 -0.05
N ILE A 164 -2.19 -13.44 0.87
CA ILE A 164 -1.70 -14.83 0.73
C ILE A 164 -2.35 -15.55 -0.47
N ARG A 165 -3.62 -15.23 -0.84
CA ARG A 165 -4.29 -15.82 -2.02
C ARG A 165 -3.72 -15.34 -3.36
N GLY A 166 -2.98 -14.22 -3.33
CA GLY A 166 -2.31 -13.63 -4.49
C GLY A 166 -2.56 -12.13 -4.62
N VAL A 167 -1.52 -11.45 -5.10
CA VAL A 167 -1.53 -9.98 -5.29
C VAL A 167 -2.61 -9.58 -6.30
N LYS A 168 -2.78 -10.33 -7.38
CA LYS A 168 -3.79 -10.04 -8.40
C LYS A 168 -5.21 -10.09 -7.84
N GLU A 169 -5.52 -11.11 -7.04
CA GLU A 169 -6.82 -11.29 -6.39
C GLU A 169 -7.07 -10.20 -5.35
N SER A 170 -6.03 -9.79 -4.63
CA SER A 170 -6.09 -8.69 -3.67
C SER A 170 -6.46 -7.38 -4.36
N VAL A 171 -5.75 -7.02 -5.44
CA VAL A 171 -6.03 -5.78 -6.19
C VAL A 171 -7.41 -5.83 -6.83
N ILE A 172 -7.83 -6.96 -7.43
CA ILE A 172 -9.17 -7.08 -8.02
C ILE A 172 -10.27 -6.91 -6.96
N THR A 173 -10.06 -7.46 -5.76
CA THR A 173 -11.01 -7.33 -4.64
C THR A 173 -11.10 -5.89 -4.12
N LEU A 174 -9.97 -5.18 -4.08
CA LEU A 174 -9.87 -3.81 -3.60
C LEU A 174 -10.22 -2.75 -4.66
N LEU A 175 -10.21 -3.12 -5.94
CA LEU A 175 -10.45 -2.20 -7.07
C LEU A 175 -11.78 -1.41 -6.95
N PRO A 176 -12.93 -2.02 -6.61
CA PRO A 176 -14.18 -1.25 -6.48
C PRO A 176 -14.11 -0.19 -5.40
N ILE A 177 -13.42 -0.48 -4.29
CA ILE A 177 -13.24 0.46 -3.16
C ILE A 177 -12.38 1.64 -3.63
N PHE A 178 -11.27 1.35 -4.30
CA PHE A 178 -10.37 2.36 -4.85
C PHE A 178 -11.07 3.27 -5.87
N LEU A 179 -11.86 2.69 -6.79
CA LEU A 179 -12.61 3.48 -7.77
C LEU A 179 -13.73 4.30 -7.12
N SER A 180 -14.43 3.75 -6.14
CA SER A 180 -15.44 4.49 -5.37
C SER A 180 -14.83 5.71 -4.68
N PHE A 181 -13.63 5.55 -4.11
CA PHE A 181 -12.91 6.65 -3.48
C PHE A 181 -12.60 7.78 -4.48
N LEU A 182 -12.01 7.43 -5.63
CA LEU A 182 -11.66 8.39 -6.70
C LEU A 182 -12.86 9.12 -7.32
N ILE A 183 -14.05 8.52 -7.29
CA ILE A 183 -15.27 9.17 -7.82
C ILE A 183 -15.87 10.12 -6.78
N THR A 184 -15.69 9.83 -5.49
CA THR A 184 -16.35 10.56 -4.40
C THR A 184 -15.54 11.78 -3.93
N HIS A 185 -14.23 11.81 -4.18
CA HIS A 185 -13.31 12.88 -3.78
C HIS A 185 -12.60 13.47 -4.99
#